data_AF-A0A954YSB3-F1
#
_entry.id   AF-A0A954YSB3-F1
#
_cell.length_a   1.000
_cell.length_b   1.000
_cell.length_c   1.000
_cell.angle_alpha   90.00
_cell.angle_beta   90.00
_cell.angle_gamma   90.00
#
_symmetry.space_group_name_H-M   'P 1'
#
loop_
_entity.id
_entity.type
_entity.pdbx_description
1 polymer ?
#
loop_
_entity_poly.entity_id
_entity_poly.type
_entity_poly.pdbx_seq_one_letter_code
_entity_poly.pdbx_strand_id
1 'polypeptide(L)'
;MTPFSCAYAVAMVAVLILFFVYFIRNRAEIRRFTRASFVLGAVAVLIDMAYLGWAGDSLQLNQDFLVQVFVIDLMLLAKITLFAAVGIYCCKALGLPSAPLVLGVFRPGPAQAPAAEELAVEATDEFAVHEIALTDDPLNADAVVEPKQQNWGAAVAWALAVATGGVAFSYLLFALTKPALSEMLQELLETSEASLNQLGIAMNPTFESIMIVCAFAYGEEILFRLGIQNYLAKTMDLGRSRYWISICITAAIWSLAHANTLDPEWVKFAQILPIGVALGYLFRRFGLEACILAHGAFNVAMVFLAPYMIDA
;
A
#
# COMPACT_ATOMS: atom_id res chain seq x y z
N MET A 1 13.51 1.72 -20.58
CA MET A 1 12.84 0.92 -19.52
C MET A 1 13.46 -0.45 -19.49
N THR A 2 13.86 -0.93 -18.30
CA THR A 2 14.42 -2.27 -18.15
C THR A 2 13.30 -3.34 -18.26
N PRO A 3 13.64 -4.61 -18.57
CA PRO A 3 12.66 -5.69 -18.61
C PRO A 3 11.86 -5.82 -17.28
N PHE A 4 12.49 -5.54 -16.13
CA PHE A 4 11.85 -5.58 -14.83
C PHE A 4 10.79 -4.49 -14.67
N SER A 5 11.07 -3.24 -15.05
CA SER A 5 10.09 -2.15 -14.98
C SER A 5 8.87 -2.42 -15.88
N CYS A 6 9.09 -2.95 -17.09
CA CYS A 6 8.00 -3.34 -17.99
C CYS A 6 7.14 -4.47 -17.39
N ALA A 7 7.79 -5.51 -16.85
CA ALA A 7 7.09 -6.62 -16.21
C ALA A 7 6.27 -6.16 -15.00
N TYR A 8 6.84 -5.27 -14.17
CA TYR A 8 6.13 -4.67 -13.04
C TYR A 8 4.92 -3.85 -13.49
N ALA A 9 5.07 -2.99 -14.51
CA ALA A 9 3.96 -2.19 -15.02
C ALA A 9 2.79 -3.05 -15.52
N VAL A 10 3.09 -4.09 -16.32
CA VAL A 10 2.07 -5.05 -16.81
C VAL A 10 1.40 -5.78 -15.64
N ALA A 11 2.19 -6.25 -14.67
CA ALA A 11 1.66 -6.91 -13.47
C ALA A 11 0.73 -5.99 -12.67
N MET A 12 1.09 -4.71 -12.50
CA MET A 12 0.27 -3.76 -11.76
C MET A 12 -1.04 -3.40 -12.48
N VAL A 13 -1.03 -3.33 -13.82
CA VAL A 13 -2.28 -3.19 -14.60
C VAL A 13 -3.17 -4.41 -14.39
N ALA A 14 -2.62 -5.62 -14.45
CA ALA A 14 -3.38 -6.84 -14.21
C ALA A 14 -3.96 -6.88 -12.77
N VAL A 15 -3.17 -6.51 -11.77
CA VAL A 15 -3.63 -6.40 -10.37
C VAL A 15 -4.77 -5.40 -10.25
N LEU A 16 -4.67 -4.21 -10.88
CA LEU A 16 -5.74 -3.21 -10.85
C LEU A 16 -7.05 -3.76 -11.44
N ILE A 17 -6.98 -4.45 -12.58
CA ILE A 17 -8.14 -5.09 -13.21
C ILE A 17 -8.73 -6.15 -12.29
N LEU A 18 -7.90 -7.02 -11.70
CA LEU A 18 -8.35 -8.05 -10.77
C LEU A 18 -9.05 -7.46 -9.55
N PHE A 19 -8.53 -6.38 -8.98
CA PHE A 19 -9.15 -5.66 -7.86
C PHE A 19 -10.50 -5.06 -8.24
N PHE A 20 -10.60 -4.46 -9.43
CA PHE A 20 -11.84 -3.89 -9.94
C PHE A 20 -12.91 -4.96 -10.17
N VAL A 21 -12.55 -6.08 -10.80
CA VAL A 21 -13.46 -7.23 -11.00
C VAL A 21 -13.88 -7.81 -9.66
N TYR A 22 -12.95 -7.97 -8.71
CA TYR A 22 -13.25 -8.46 -7.38
C TYR A 22 -14.18 -7.52 -6.60
N PHE A 23 -13.98 -6.21 -6.74
CA PHE A 23 -14.87 -5.20 -6.17
C PHE A 23 -16.28 -5.31 -6.71
N ILE A 24 -16.46 -5.44 -8.03
CA ILE A 24 -17.78 -5.59 -8.65
C ILE A 24 -18.48 -6.86 -8.16
N ARG A 25 -17.77 -8.00 -8.17
CA ARG A 25 -18.34 -9.30 -7.76
C ARG A 25 -18.78 -9.32 -6.30
N ASN A 26 -18.11 -8.57 -5.43
CA ASN A 26 -18.40 -8.52 -4.00
C ASN A 26 -18.95 -7.14 -3.58
N ARG A 27 -19.58 -6.40 -4.51
CA ARG A 27 -19.95 -4.98 -4.32
C ARG A 27 -20.82 -4.76 -3.08
N ALA A 28 -21.77 -5.66 -2.82
CA ALA A 28 -22.71 -5.54 -1.71
C ALA A 28 -21.98 -5.58 -0.35
N GLU A 29 -21.03 -6.51 -0.20
CA GLU A 29 -20.24 -6.67 1.02
C GLU A 29 -19.13 -5.64 1.16
N ILE A 30 -18.55 -5.16 0.06
CA ILE A 30 -17.45 -4.20 0.08
C ILE A 30 -17.95 -2.77 0.31
N ARG A 31 -19.15 -2.42 -0.17
CA ARG A 31 -19.71 -1.05 -0.08
C ARG A 31 -19.74 -0.48 1.34
N ARG A 32 -19.87 -1.34 2.36
CA ARG A 32 -19.83 -0.91 3.78
C ARG A 32 -18.47 -0.34 4.21
N PHE A 33 -17.39 -0.67 3.52
CA PHE A 33 -16.04 -0.18 3.81
C PHE A 33 -15.65 1.03 2.94
N THR A 34 -16.44 1.37 1.92
CA THR A 34 -16.10 2.44 0.98
C THR A 34 -15.94 3.80 1.67
N ARG A 35 -16.69 4.09 2.73
CA ARG A 35 -16.54 5.35 3.48
C ARG A 35 -15.17 5.47 4.15
N ALA A 36 -14.77 4.46 4.92
CA ALA A 36 -13.45 4.41 5.56
C ALA A 36 -12.32 4.41 4.51
N SER A 37 -12.53 3.72 3.40
CA SER A 37 -11.57 3.63 2.29
C SER A 37 -11.42 4.95 1.54
N PHE A 38 -12.51 5.69 1.37
CA PHE A 38 -12.50 7.03 0.78
C PHE A 38 -11.73 8.00 1.69
N VAL A 39 -11.89 7.90 3.01
CA VAL A 39 -11.11 8.71 3.95
C VAL A 39 -9.61 8.43 3.80
N LEU A 40 -9.20 7.15 3.68
CA LEU A 40 -7.81 6.80 3.40
C LEU A 40 -7.31 7.42 2.08
N GLY A 41 -8.10 7.32 1.01
CA GLY A 41 -7.77 7.95 -0.27
C GLY A 41 -7.69 9.48 -0.20
N ALA A 42 -8.60 10.11 0.52
CA ALA A 42 -8.64 11.56 0.69
C ALA A 42 -7.43 12.06 1.49
N VAL A 43 -6.99 11.31 2.51
CA VAL A 43 -5.76 11.64 3.25
C VAL A 43 -4.53 11.63 2.33
N ALA A 44 -4.40 10.65 1.44
CA ALA A 44 -3.30 10.63 0.47
C ALA A 44 -3.30 11.85 -0.45
N VAL A 45 -4.46 12.20 -1.02
CA VAL A 45 -4.58 13.40 -1.88
C VAL A 45 -4.36 14.69 -1.10
N LEU A 46 -4.81 14.78 0.16
CA LEU A 46 -4.56 15.95 1.00
C LEU A 46 -3.07 16.15 1.29
N ILE A 47 -2.31 15.06 1.48
CA ILE A 47 -0.86 15.13 1.65
C ILE A 47 -0.22 15.65 0.36
N ASP A 48 -0.62 15.15 -0.81
CA ASP A 48 -0.10 15.58 -2.11
C ASP A 48 -0.45 17.06 -2.41
N MET A 49 -1.70 17.44 -2.21
CA MET A 49 -2.16 18.82 -2.34
C MET A 49 -1.46 19.79 -1.37
N ALA A 50 -1.21 19.36 -0.14
CA ALA A 50 -0.46 20.17 0.83
C ALA A 50 0.99 20.38 0.37
N TYR A 51 1.61 19.34 -0.19
CA TYR A 51 2.93 19.44 -0.80
C TYR A 51 2.94 20.41 -1.99
N LEU A 52 2.00 20.26 -2.93
CA LEU A 52 1.91 21.14 -4.11
C LEU A 52 1.59 22.59 -3.74
N GLY A 53 0.71 22.80 -2.76
CA GLY A 53 0.38 24.14 -2.27
C GLY A 53 1.57 24.82 -1.62
N TRP A 54 2.40 24.06 -0.90
CA TRP A 54 3.62 24.57 -0.29
C TRP A 54 4.73 24.82 -1.33
N ALA A 55 4.95 23.86 -2.24
CA ALA A 55 6.00 23.93 -3.23
C ALA A 55 5.65 24.87 -4.41
N GLY A 56 4.37 25.10 -4.68
CA GLY A 56 3.87 25.83 -5.84
C GLY A 56 4.44 27.23 -6.01
N ASP A 57 4.61 27.97 -4.91
CA ASP A 57 5.22 29.31 -4.91
C ASP A 57 6.70 29.26 -5.34
N SER A 58 7.42 28.22 -4.94
CA SER A 58 8.82 28.02 -5.33
C SER A 58 8.97 27.48 -6.76
N LEU A 59 7.95 26.78 -7.24
CA LEU A 59 7.97 26.01 -8.48
C LEU A 59 7.48 26.77 -9.72
N GLN A 60 6.82 27.93 -9.54
CA GLN A 60 6.21 28.68 -10.63
C GLN A 60 5.32 27.80 -11.53
N LEU A 61 4.55 26.90 -10.92
CA LEU A 61 3.72 25.93 -11.64
C LEU A 61 2.70 26.65 -12.53
N ASN A 62 2.67 26.28 -13.81
CA ASN A 62 1.67 26.80 -14.74
C ASN A 62 0.29 26.14 -14.50
N GLN A 63 -0.77 26.80 -14.99
CA GLN A 63 -2.14 26.33 -14.80
C GLN A 63 -2.39 24.94 -15.43
N ASP A 64 -1.76 24.66 -16.58
CA ASP A 64 -1.91 23.38 -17.27
C ASP A 64 -1.36 22.22 -16.43
N PHE A 65 -0.23 22.42 -15.77
CA PHE A 65 0.35 21.45 -14.85
C PHE A 65 -0.58 21.20 -13.65
N LEU A 66 -1.13 22.26 -13.04
CA LEU A 66 -2.07 22.11 -11.92
C LEU A 66 -3.31 21.29 -12.29
N VAL A 67 -3.84 21.48 -13.51
CA VAL A 67 -4.96 20.68 -14.02
C VAL A 67 -4.55 19.21 -14.19
N GLN A 68 -3.36 18.94 -14.73
CA GLN A 68 -2.85 17.57 -14.89
C GLN A 68 -2.69 16.88 -13.54
N VAL A 69 -2.10 17.56 -12.56
CA VAL A 69 -1.91 17.01 -11.21
C VAL A 69 -3.25 16.74 -10.54
N PHE A 70 -4.21 17.66 -10.63
CA PHE A 70 -5.56 17.44 -10.12
C PHE A 70 -6.22 16.18 -10.70
N VAL A 71 -6.07 15.92 -12.00
CA VAL A 71 -6.57 14.68 -12.63
C VAL A 71 -5.85 13.44 -12.09
N ILE A 72 -4.53 13.51 -11.93
CA ILE A 72 -3.72 12.44 -11.33
C ILE A 72 -4.20 12.14 -9.90
N ASP A 73 -4.51 13.17 -9.11
CA ASP A 73 -5.01 13.01 -7.75
C ASP A 73 -6.39 12.38 -7.68
N LEU A 74 -7.29 12.73 -8.60
CA LEU A 74 -8.59 12.03 -8.69
C LEU A 74 -8.40 10.55 -9.01
N MET A 75 -7.46 10.22 -9.90
CA MET A 75 -7.11 8.83 -10.19
C MET A 75 -6.47 8.13 -8.99
N LEU A 76 -5.60 8.83 -8.25
CA LEU A 76 -4.97 8.33 -7.04
C LEU A 76 -6.00 8.05 -5.93
N LEU A 77 -6.94 8.98 -5.71
CA LEU A 77 -8.07 8.83 -4.80
C LEU A 77 -8.90 7.59 -5.14
N ALA A 78 -9.30 7.44 -6.40
CA ALA A 78 -10.08 6.30 -6.86
C ALA A 78 -9.31 4.99 -6.66
N LYS A 79 -8.03 4.96 -7.03
CA LYS A 79 -7.14 3.80 -6.85
C LYS A 79 -7.02 3.41 -5.37
N ILE A 80 -6.61 4.34 -4.51
CA ILE A 80 -6.42 4.06 -3.08
C ILE A 80 -7.74 3.62 -2.43
N THR A 81 -8.86 4.26 -2.78
CA THR A 81 -10.19 3.87 -2.28
C THR A 81 -10.54 2.43 -2.67
N LEU A 82 -10.29 2.04 -3.93
CA LEU A 82 -10.53 0.68 -4.40
C LEU A 82 -9.68 -0.35 -3.64
N PHE A 83 -8.37 -0.13 -3.57
CA PHE A 83 -7.44 -1.04 -2.88
C PHE A 83 -7.73 -1.15 -1.38
N ALA A 84 -8.02 -0.03 -0.72
CA ALA A 84 -8.39 -0.02 0.69
C ALA A 84 -9.72 -0.76 0.94
N ALA A 85 -10.74 -0.55 0.10
CA ALA A 85 -12.04 -1.19 0.29
C ALA A 85 -11.97 -2.72 0.15
N VAL A 86 -11.30 -3.19 -0.91
CA VAL A 86 -11.03 -4.63 -1.12
C VAL A 86 -10.15 -5.17 0.02
N GLY A 87 -9.08 -4.47 0.37
CA GLY A 87 -8.14 -4.89 1.41
C GLY A 87 -8.78 -5.02 2.80
N ILE A 88 -9.58 -4.06 3.22
CA ILE A 88 -10.32 -4.10 4.50
C ILE A 88 -11.30 -5.28 4.50
N TYR A 89 -12.01 -5.49 3.38
CA TYR A 89 -12.91 -6.64 3.24
C TYR A 89 -12.16 -7.96 3.37
N CYS A 90 -11.03 -8.14 2.66
CA CYS A 90 -10.21 -9.34 2.75
C CYS A 90 -9.65 -9.56 4.16
N CYS A 91 -9.20 -8.51 4.85
CA CYS A 91 -8.77 -8.61 6.25
C CYS A 91 -9.89 -9.12 7.17
N LYS A 92 -11.11 -8.58 7.01
CA LYS A 92 -12.27 -9.04 7.79
C LYS A 92 -12.54 -10.52 7.53
N ALA A 93 -12.54 -10.95 6.28
CA ALA A 93 -12.74 -12.35 5.91
C ALA A 93 -11.63 -13.29 6.44
N LEU A 94 -10.41 -12.77 6.64
CA LEU A 94 -9.27 -13.52 7.18
C LEU A 94 -9.15 -13.43 8.71
N GLY A 95 -10.01 -12.63 9.37
CA GLY A 95 -9.91 -12.34 10.80
C GLY A 95 -8.58 -11.66 11.17
N LEU A 96 -8.12 -10.72 10.36
CA LEU A 96 -6.89 -9.95 10.53
C LEU A 96 -7.17 -8.48 10.85
N PRO A 97 -6.24 -7.77 11.54
CA PRO A 97 -6.33 -6.33 11.64
C PRO A 97 -6.19 -5.70 10.25
N SER A 98 -6.93 -4.61 10.01
CA SER A 98 -6.90 -3.85 8.75
C SER A 98 -6.36 -2.44 8.97
N ALA A 99 -7.23 -1.47 9.28
CA ALA A 99 -6.88 -0.09 9.60
C ALA A 99 -7.55 0.32 10.93
N PRO A 100 -7.03 -0.12 12.10
CA PRO A 100 -7.75 -0.02 13.36
C PRO A 100 -8.04 1.40 13.85
N LEU A 101 -7.22 2.41 13.53
CA LEU A 101 -7.54 3.81 13.87
C LEU A 101 -8.69 4.32 13.01
N VAL A 102 -8.59 4.11 11.69
CA VAL A 102 -9.61 4.60 10.75
C VAL A 102 -10.95 3.92 10.99
N LEU A 103 -10.97 2.59 11.19
CA LEU A 103 -12.20 1.86 11.48
C LEU A 103 -12.73 2.10 12.90
N GLY A 104 -11.86 2.54 13.83
CA GLY A 104 -12.27 3.00 15.15
C GLY A 104 -13.21 4.21 15.07
N VAL A 105 -12.96 5.11 14.12
CA VAL A 105 -13.76 6.31 13.85
C VAL A 105 -14.89 6.03 12.86
N PHE A 106 -14.60 5.33 11.76
CA PHE A 106 -15.53 5.04 10.67
C PHE A 106 -15.96 3.58 10.70
N ARG A 107 -16.67 3.19 11.76
CA ARG A 107 -17.19 1.83 11.90
C ARG A 107 -18.10 1.49 10.71
N PRO A 108 -17.93 0.33 10.07
CA PRO A 108 -18.88 -0.14 9.07
C PRO A 108 -20.26 -0.24 9.70
N GLY A 109 -21.30 0.18 8.99
CA GLY A 109 -22.67 -0.06 9.43
C GLY A 109 -22.97 -1.55 9.58
N PRO A 110 -24.05 -1.92 10.29
CA PRO A 110 -24.50 -3.32 10.34
C PRO A 110 -24.66 -3.85 8.92
N ALA A 111 -24.43 -5.15 8.74
CA ALA A 111 -24.73 -5.78 7.46
C ALA A 111 -26.21 -5.54 7.16
N GLN A 112 -26.49 -4.80 6.08
CA GLN A 112 -27.86 -4.73 5.59
C GLN A 112 -28.20 -6.13 5.10
N ALA A 113 -29.27 -6.71 5.64
CA ALA A 113 -29.83 -7.93 5.06
C ALA A 113 -30.04 -7.65 3.56
N PRO A 114 -29.71 -8.60 2.66
CA PRO A 114 -30.00 -8.43 1.25
C PRO A 114 -31.46 -8.01 1.14
N ALA A 115 -31.71 -6.88 0.47
CA ALA A 115 -33.06 -6.39 0.31
C ALA A 115 -33.87 -7.52 -0.34
N ALA A 116 -34.89 -8.02 0.36
CA ALA A 116 -35.68 -9.17 -0.09
C ALA A 116 -36.25 -8.98 -1.51
N GLU A 117 -36.32 -7.74 -1.98
CA GLU A 117 -36.70 -7.33 -3.33
C GLU A 117 -35.69 -7.74 -4.43
N GLU A 118 -34.38 -7.79 -4.17
CA GLU A 118 -33.36 -8.15 -5.20
C GLU A 118 -33.36 -9.68 -5.46
N LEU A 119 -33.74 -10.49 -4.47
CA LEU A 119 -33.91 -11.95 -4.61
C LEU A 119 -35.23 -12.34 -5.32
N ALA A 120 -36.23 -11.46 -5.32
CA ALA A 120 -37.52 -11.75 -5.93
C ALA A 120 -37.50 -11.65 -7.48
N VAL A 121 -36.50 -10.98 -8.06
CA VAL A 121 -36.42 -10.73 -9.52
C VAL A 121 -35.64 -11.81 -10.27
N GLU A 122 -34.78 -12.59 -9.60
CA GLU A 122 -34.03 -13.70 -10.23
C GLU A 122 -34.75 -15.06 -10.15
N ALA A 123 -35.87 -15.17 -9.44
CA ALA A 123 -36.54 -16.44 -9.16
C ALA A 123 -37.61 -16.88 -10.19
N THR A 124 -37.74 -16.22 -11.36
CA THR A 124 -38.84 -16.50 -12.30
C THR A 124 -38.51 -17.37 -13.51
N ASP A 125 -37.30 -17.92 -13.68
CA ASP A 125 -37.00 -18.84 -14.79
C ASP A 125 -36.50 -20.21 -14.31
N GLU A 126 -37.46 -21.12 -14.13
CA GLU A 126 -37.46 -22.50 -14.63
C GLU A 126 -36.14 -23.30 -14.71
N PHE A 127 -35.34 -23.35 -13.64
CA PHE A 127 -34.28 -24.35 -13.49
C PHE A 127 -34.56 -25.30 -12.32
N ALA A 128 -34.88 -26.54 -12.67
CA ALA A 128 -35.08 -27.65 -11.76
C ALA A 128 -33.83 -27.95 -10.92
N VAL A 129 -33.96 -27.62 -9.64
CA VAL A 129 -33.38 -28.21 -8.43
C VAL A 129 -32.49 -29.44 -8.66
N HIS A 130 -31.18 -29.21 -8.83
CA HIS A 130 -30.18 -30.10 -8.23
C HIS A 130 -29.88 -29.55 -6.84
N GLU A 131 -30.47 -30.20 -5.84
CA GLU A 131 -30.20 -29.98 -4.42
C GLU A 131 -28.77 -30.45 -4.13
N ILE A 132 -27.79 -29.61 -4.48
CA ILE A 132 -26.44 -29.73 -3.98
C ILE A 132 -26.54 -29.42 -2.49
N ALA A 133 -26.34 -30.43 -1.65
CA ALA A 133 -26.17 -30.27 -0.23
C ALA A 133 -25.07 -29.24 0.03
N LEU A 134 -25.50 -27.99 0.27
CA LEU A 134 -24.70 -26.92 0.83
C LEU A 134 -24.32 -27.40 2.22
N THR A 135 -23.15 -28.04 2.33
CA THR A 135 -22.57 -28.45 3.61
C THR A 135 -22.52 -27.23 4.52
N ASP A 136 -23.18 -27.35 5.66
CA ASP A 136 -23.37 -26.32 6.66
C ASP A 136 -22.05 -25.63 7.02
N ASP A 137 -22.05 -24.34 6.67
CA ASP A 137 -21.41 -23.20 7.32
C ASP A 137 -19.86 -23.06 7.24
N PRO A 138 -19.30 -22.57 6.12
CA PRO A 138 -17.89 -22.21 6.07
C PRO A 138 -17.57 -20.85 6.69
N LEU A 139 -18.55 -20.00 6.99
CA LEU A 139 -18.34 -18.62 7.42
C LEU A 139 -19.56 -18.18 8.22
N ASN A 140 -19.57 -18.50 9.52
CA ASN A 140 -20.40 -17.76 10.47
C ASN A 140 -19.91 -16.31 10.44
N ALA A 141 -20.44 -15.53 9.48
CA ALA A 141 -20.07 -14.14 9.19
C ALA A 141 -20.32 -13.21 10.38
N ASP A 142 -21.08 -13.71 11.36
CA ASP A 142 -21.41 -13.07 12.63
C ASP A 142 -20.47 -13.46 13.76
N ALA A 143 -19.61 -14.49 13.60
CA ALA A 143 -18.41 -14.68 14.41
C ALA A 143 -17.35 -13.64 14.01
N VAL A 144 -17.75 -12.37 14.09
CA VAL A 144 -16.84 -11.24 14.10
C VAL A 144 -15.95 -11.47 15.30
N VAL A 145 -14.75 -12.02 15.05
CA VAL A 145 -13.68 -11.99 16.04
C VAL A 145 -13.49 -10.51 16.32
N GLU A 146 -14.02 -10.05 17.46
CA GLU A 146 -13.89 -8.66 17.83
C GLU A 146 -12.39 -8.33 17.75
N PRO A 147 -12.02 -7.25 17.05
CA PRO A 147 -10.64 -6.90 16.88
C PRO A 147 -10.04 -6.79 18.28
N LYS A 148 -9.14 -7.73 18.61
CA LYS A 148 -8.49 -7.80 19.91
C LYS A 148 -7.96 -6.41 20.19
N GLN A 149 -8.34 -5.81 21.33
CA GLN A 149 -7.93 -4.44 21.68
C GLN A 149 -6.44 -4.28 21.38
N GLN A 150 -6.14 -3.37 20.46
CA GLN A 150 -4.79 -3.21 19.97
C GLN A 150 -3.93 -2.58 21.05
N ASN A 151 -2.85 -3.26 21.41
CA ASN A 151 -1.83 -2.68 22.27
C ASN A 151 -0.98 -1.70 21.44
N TRP A 152 -1.39 -0.43 21.41
CA TRP A 152 -0.72 0.62 20.63
C TRP A 152 0.72 0.84 21.06
N GLY A 153 1.04 0.71 22.36
CA GLY A 153 2.42 0.78 22.84
C GLY A 153 3.30 -0.29 22.19
N ALA A 154 2.80 -1.53 22.10
CA ALA A 154 3.48 -2.60 21.38
C ALA A 154 3.57 -2.32 19.87
N ALA A 155 2.50 -1.83 19.25
CA ALA A 155 2.49 -1.53 17.82
C ALA A 155 3.56 -0.48 17.45
N VAL A 156 3.64 0.62 18.22
CA VAL A 156 4.66 1.67 18.04
C VAL A 156 6.06 1.12 18.28
N ALA A 157 6.29 0.37 19.36
CA ALA A 157 7.60 -0.21 19.64
C ALA A 157 8.08 -1.15 18.52
N TRP A 158 7.19 -1.99 17.99
CA TRP A 158 7.52 -2.86 16.85
C TRP A 158 7.74 -2.08 15.56
N ALA A 159 6.96 -1.03 15.29
CA ALA A 159 7.16 -0.17 14.12
C ALA A 159 8.53 0.51 14.15
N LEU A 160 8.91 1.07 15.30
CA LEU A 160 10.23 1.68 15.50
C LEU A 160 11.36 0.65 15.41
N ALA A 161 11.17 -0.56 15.92
CA ALA A 161 12.15 -1.64 15.79
C ALA A 161 12.35 -2.06 14.33
N VAL A 162 11.27 -2.20 13.55
CA VAL A 162 11.35 -2.49 12.11
C VAL A 162 12.05 -1.36 11.36
N ALA A 163 11.69 -0.10 11.63
CA ALA A 163 12.31 1.06 11.00
C ALA A 163 13.83 1.12 11.30
N THR A 164 14.19 1.04 12.58
CA THR A 164 15.59 1.10 13.04
C THR A 164 16.40 -0.07 12.50
N GLY A 165 15.84 -1.28 12.54
CA GLY A 165 16.48 -2.47 11.97
C GLY A 165 16.67 -2.36 10.45
N GLY A 166 15.68 -1.84 9.73
CA GLY A 166 15.77 -1.56 8.29
C GLY A 166 16.83 -0.53 7.94
N VAL A 167 16.94 0.56 8.72
CA VAL A 167 17.99 1.57 8.57
C VAL A 167 19.37 0.96 8.81
N ALA A 168 19.55 0.25 9.92
CA ALA A 168 20.83 -0.39 10.25
C ALA A 168 21.25 -1.42 9.19
N PHE A 169 20.31 -2.23 8.73
CA PHE A 169 20.54 -3.18 7.64
C PHE A 169 20.94 -2.49 6.33
N SER A 170 20.21 -1.43 5.95
CA SER A 170 20.50 -0.64 4.75
C SER A 170 21.87 0.03 4.82
N TYR A 171 22.20 0.61 5.97
CA TYR A 171 23.50 1.24 6.22
C TYR A 171 24.63 0.22 6.02
N LEU A 172 24.53 -0.94 6.67
CA LEU A 172 25.54 -2.00 6.54
C LEU A 172 25.65 -2.50 5.11
N LEU A 173 24.52 -2.74 4.44
CA LEU A 173 24.50 -3.19 3.06
C LEU A 173 25.20 -2.18 2.15
N PHE A 174 24.84 -0.89 2.24
CA PHE A 174 25.41 0.14 1.37
C PHE A 174 26.87 0.43 1.69
N ALA A 175 27.28 0.39 2.96
CA ALA A 175 28.68 0.51 3.34
C ALA A 175 29.55 -0.62 2.75
N LEU A 176 28.99 -1.82 2.61
CA LEU A 176 29.68 -2.99 2.05
C LEU A 176 29.66 -3.00 0.52
N THR A 177 28.58 -2.55 -0.11
CA THR A 177 28.40 -2.68 -1.57
C THR A 177 28.72 -1.41 -2.34
N LYS A 178 28.69 -0.24 -1.68
CA LYS A 178 28.88 1.11 -2.27
C LYS A 178 28.09 1.29 -3.57
N PRO A 179 26.76 1.20 -3.52
CA PRO A 179 25.95 1.33 -4.73
C PRO A 179 26.01 2.77 -5.24
N ALA A 180 25.88 2.93 -6.56
CA ALA A 180 25.66 4.22 -7.20
C ALA A 180 24.17 4.40 -7.55
N LEU A 181 23.77 5.62 -7.88
CA LEU A 181 22.48 5.85 -8.54
C LEU A 181 22.48 5.21 -9.94
N SER A 182 21.33 4.76 -10.41
CA SER A 182 21.22 4.28 -11.80
C SER A 182 21.37 5.44 -12.79
N GLU A 183 21.86 5.16 -14.00
CA GLU A 183 21.97 6.14 -15.09
C GLU A 183 20.63 6.86 -15.35
N MET A 184 19.50 6.13 -15.29
CA MET A 184 18.17 6.71 -15.46
C MET A 184 17.85 7.75 -14.37
N LEU A 185 18.21 7.48 -13.11
CA LEU A 185 18.00 8.45 -12.04
C LEU A 185 19.00 9.61 -12.14
N GLN A 186 20.25 9.35 -12.50
CA GLN A 186 21.24 10.39 -12.75
C GLN A 186 20.76 11.34 -13.87
N GLU A 187 20.31 10.82 -15.02
CA GLU A 187 19.73 11.62 -16.10
C GLU A 187 18.51 12.42 -15.64
N LEU A 188 17.62 11.81 -14.85
CA LEU A 188 16.46 12.52 -14.29
C LEU A 188 16.91 13.67 -13.36
N LEU A 189 17.99 13.48 -12.61
CA LEU A 189 18.54 14.49 -11.71
C LEU A 189 19.27 15.61 -12.49
N GLU A 190 20.00 15.27 -13.55
CA GLU A 190 20.76 16.22 -14.37
C GLU A 190 19.86 17.06 -15.28
N THR A 191 18.85 16.45 -15.89
CA THR A 191 17.87 17.14 -16.75
C THR A 191 16.99 18.12 -15.98
N SER A 192 17.06 18.08 -14.66
CA SER A 192 16.17 18.82 -13.80
C SER A 192 16.94 19.42 -12.61
N GLU A 193 17.76 20.44 -12.91
CA GLU A 193 18.40 21.27 -11.87
C GLU A 193 17.40 21.78 -10.81
N ALA A 194 16.12 21.92 -11.16
CA ALA A 194 15.04 22.25 -10.24
C ALA A 194 14.56 21.07 -9.35
N SER A 195 14.71 19.81 -9.77
CA SER A 195 14.13 18.65 -9.07
C SER A 195 15.08 17.94 -8.11
N LEU A 196 16.38 18.20 -8.18
CA LEU A 196 17.38 17.70 -7.21
C LEU A 196 17.07 18.16 -5.77
N ASN A 197 16.67 19.43 -5.60
CA ASN A 197 16.20 19.95 -4.31
C ASN A 197 14.81 19.43 -3.92
N GLN A 198 13.97 19.07 -4.90
CA GLN A 198 12.58 18.68 -4.65
C GLN A 198 12.41 17.21 -4.28
N LEU A 199 13.22 16.31 -4.86
CA LEU A 199 13.20 14.89 -4.53
C LEU A 199 13.97 14.57 -3.23
N GLY A 200 14.63 15.55 -2.60
CA GLY A 200 15.33 15.35 -1.33
C GLY A 200 16.60 14.53 -1.40
N ILE A 201 17.12 14.36 -2.61
CA ILE A 201 18.42 13.72 -2.87
C ILE A 201 19.54 14.77 -2.77
N ALA A 202 19.19 16.04 -2.55
CA ALA A 202 20.15 17.05 -2.14
C ALA A 202 20.79 16.69 -0.79
N MET A 203 22.05 17.09 -0.60
CA MET A 203 22.81 16.91 0.64
C MET A 203 22.10 17.44 1.91
N ASN A 204 21.07 18.28 1.74
CA ASN A 204 20.23 18.81 2.81
C ASN A 204 18.76 18.45 2.56
N PRO A 205 18.24 17.40 3.20
CA PRO A 205 16.83 17.07 3.16
C PRO A 205 15.96 18.26 3.54
N THR A 206 14.94 18.52 2.75
CA THR A 206 13.99 19.59 3.03
C THR A 206 12.71 19.02 3.67
N PHE A 207 11.86 19.91 4.19
CA PHE A 207 10.57 19.50 4.73
C PHE A 207 9.69 18.85 3.63
N GLU A 208 9.79 19.37 2.42
CA GLU A 208 9.12 18.88 1.22
C GLU A 208 9.51 17.43 0.91
N SER A 209 10.81 17.12 0.96
CA SER A 209 11.31 15.76 0.76
C SER A 209 10.74 14.78 1.77
N ILE A 210 10.69 15.18 3.05
CA ILE A 210 10.12 14.39 4.14
C ILE A 210 8.63 14.10 3.85
N MET A 211 7.88 15.12 3.43
CA MET A 211 6.46 14.98 3.09
C MET A 211 6.24 14.02 1.93
N ILE A 212 7.01 14.14 0.84
CA ILE A 212 6.92 13.26 -0.32
C ILE A 212 7.17 11.80 0.05
N VAL A 213 8.26 11.52 0.78
CA VAL A 213 8.59 10.12 1.11
C VAL A 213 7.62 9.51 2.11
N CYS A 214 6.97 10.33 2.95
CA CYS A 214 5.86 9.90 3.79
C CYS A 214 4.59 9.61 2.96
N ALA A 215 4.31 10.43 1.95
CA ALA A 215 3.19 10.22 1.03
C ALA A 215 3.36 8.90 0.25
N PHE A 216 4.58 8.62 -0.23
CA PHE A 216 4.88 7.33 -0.86
C PHE A 216 4.70 6.16 0.10
N ALA A 217 5.26 6.24 1.31
CA ALA A 217 5.06 5.19 2.32
C ALA A 217 3.56 4.94 2.59
N TYR A 218 2.76 6.00 2.70
CA TYR A 218 1.32 5.91 2.91
C TYR A 218 0.62 5.15 1.78
N GLY A 219 0.84 5.58 0.53
CA GLY A 219 0.21 4.98 -0.65
C GLY A 219 0.66 3.53 -0.88
N GLU A 220 1.95 3.25 -0.69
CA GLU A 220 2.52 1.91 -0.86
C GLU A 220 2.01 0.93 0.18
N GLU A 221 1.91 1.30 1.46
CA GLU A 221 1.40 0.36 2.47
C GLU A 221 -0.09 0.04 2.27
N ILE A 222 -0.90 0.98 1.78
CA ILE A 222 -2.29 0.70 1.39
C ILE A 222 -2.32 -0.27 0.20
N LEU A 223 -1.52 -0.01 -0.83
CA LEU A 223 -1.48 -0.83 -2.04
C LEU A 223 -0.98 -2.25 -1.74
N PHE A 224 0.21 -2.37 -1.14
CA PHE A 224 0.90 -3.65 -0.98
C PHE A 224 0.46 -4.44 0.25
N ARG A 225 0.30 -3.80 1.42
CA ARG A 225 -0.06 -4.53 2.65
C ARG A 225 -1.54 -4.67 2.83
N LEU A 226 -2.29 -3.56 2.79
CA LEU A 226 -3.74 -3.64 2.98
C LEU A 226 -4.40 -4.32 1.77
N GLY A 227 -4.05 -3.89 0.56
CA GLY A 227 -4.58 -4.42 -0.69
C GLY A 227 -4.03 -5.79 -1.07
N ILE A 228 -2.92 -5.79 -1.84
CA ILE A 228 -2.44 -6.98 -2.58
C ILE A 228 -2.19 -8.17 -1.66
N GLN A 229 -1.56 -7.97 -0.49
CA GLN A 229 -1.20 -9.07 0.43
C GLN A 229 -2.44 -9.80 0.96
N ASN A 230 -3.49 -9.08 1.31
CA ASN A 230 -4.74 -9.69 1.80
C ASN A 230 -5.60 -10.23 0.67
N TYR A 231 -5.61 -9.58 -0.49
CA TYR A 231 -6.27 -10.11 -1.68
C TYR A 231 -5.70 -11.46 -2.09
N LEU A 232 -4.37 -11.59 -2.13
CA LEU A 232 -3.69 -12.86 -2.42
C LEU A 232 -4.01 -13.91 -1.36
N ALA A 233 -3.89 -13.55 -0.07
CA ALA A 233 -4.21 -14.47 1.01
C ALA A 233 -5.66 -14.98 0.95
N LYS A 234 -6.63 -14.10 0.66
CA LYS A 234 -8.03 -14.48 0.56
C LYS A 234 -8.32 -15.32 -0.69
N THR A 235 -7.78 -14.93 -1.84
CA THR A 235 -8.04 -15.61 -3.13
C THR A 235 -7.41 -17.00 -3.19
N MET A 236 -6.26 -17.18 -2.54
CA MET A 236 -5.56 -18.47 -2.46
C MET A 236 -5.94 -19.31 -1.23
N ASP A 237 -6.95 -18.88 -0.46
CA ASP A 237 -7.40 -19.52 0.79
C ASP A 237 -6.24 -19.81 1.78
N LEU A 238 -5.36 -18.82 1.91
CA LEU A 238 -4.23 -18.87 2.83
C LEU A 238 -4.71 -18.48 4.22
N GLY A 239 -5.19 -19.48 4.97
CA GLY A 239 -5.45 -19.34 6.39
C GLY A 239 -4.23 -18.85 7.19
N ARG A 240 -4.42 -18.59 8.48
CA ARG A 240 -3.41 -17.93 9.35
C ARG A 240 -2.03 -18.62 9.34
N SER A 241 -1.94 -19.94 9.19
CA SER A 241 -0.66 -20.66 9.15
C SER A 241 0.13 -20.44 7.86
N ARG A 242 -0.55 -20.16 6.74
CA ARG A 242 0.05 -20.00 5.40
C ARG A 242 0.13 -18.55 4.91
N TYR A 243 -0.33 -17.60 5.73
CA TYR A 243 -0.30 -16.17 5.40
C TYR A 243 1.11 -15.63 5.09
N TRP A 244 2.18 -16.30 5.55
CA TRP A 244 3.55 -15.94 5.19
C TRP A 244 3.82 -16.02 3.68
N ILE A 245 3.10 -16.87 2.95
CA ILE A 245 3.24 -16.98 1.49
C ILE A 245 2.83 -15.68 0.82
N SER A 246 1.70 -15.07 1.23
CA SER A 246 1.28 -13.80 0.66
C SER A 246 2.23 -12.67 1.02
N ILE A 247 2.80 -12.67 2.25
CA ILE A 247 3.85 -11.72 2.67
C ILE A 247 5.07 -11.83 1.74
N CYS A 248 5.57 -13.04 1.49
CA CYS A 248 6.74 -13.24 0.64
C CYS A 248 6.48 -12.81 -0.81
N ILE A 249 5.32 -13.16 -1.37
CA ILE A 249 4.95 -12.78 -2.74
C ILE A 249 4.83 -11.26 -2.85
N THR A 250 4.14 -10.59 -1.94
CA THR A 250 4.00 -9.12 -2.01
C THR A 250 5.30 -8.39 -1.73
N ALA A 251 6.15 -8.88 -0.84
CA ALA A 251 7.48 -8.32 -0.64
C ALA A 251 8.34 -8.44 -1.91
N ALA A 252 8.26 -9.56 -2.63
CA ALA A 252 8.95 -9.73 -3.91
C ALA A 252 8.43 -8.75 -4.98
N ILE A 253 7.10 -8.64 -5.15
CA ILE A 253 6.50 -7.68 -6.10
C ILE A 253 6.88 -6.24 -5.74
N TRP A 254 6.85 -5.88 -4.45
CA TRP A 254 7.24 -4.56 -3.97
C TRP A 254 8.72 -4.26 -4.21
N SER A 255 9.60 -5.26 -4.06
CA SER A 255 11.02 -5.10 -4.40
C SER A 255 11.25 -4.85 -5.89
N LEU A 256 10.48 -5.49 -6.77
CA LEU A 256 10.55 -5.26 -8.22
C LEU A 256 10.10 -3.84 -8.61
N ALA A 257 9.21 -3.21 -7.84
CA ALA A 257 8.81 -1.82 -8.04
C ALA A 257 9.99 -0.83 -7.93
N HIS A 258 11.07 -1.25 -7.26
CA HIS A 258 12.28 -0.47 -7.03
C HIS A 258 13.43 -0.84 -7.99
N ALA A 259 13.15 -1.61 -9.03
CA ALA A 259 14.12 -1.92 -10.07
C ALA A 259 14.68 -0.64 -10.71
N ASN A 260 15.93 -0.67 -11.16
CA ASN A 260 16.61 0.45 -11.80
C ASN A 260 16.73 1.73 -10.94
N THR A 261 16.79 1.61 -9.61
CA THR A 261 17.02 2.75 -8.71
C THR A 261 18.46 2.85 -8.19
N LEU A 262 19.21 1.75 -8.18
CA LEU A 262 20.62 1.69 -7.80
C LEU A 262 21.38 0.83 -8.80
N ASP A 263 22.68 1.06 -8.90
CA ASP A 263 23.63 0.21 -9.61
C ASP A 263 24.69 -0.32 -8.63
N PRO A 264 24.86 -1.66 -8.47
CA PRO A 264 24.11 -2.71 -9.15
C PRO A 264 22.69 -2.92 -8.58
N GLU A 265 21.71 -3.17 -9.46
CA GLU A 265 20.28 -3.25 -9.12
C GLU A 265 19.95 -4.24 -7.99
N TRP A 266 20.68 -5.35 -7.92
CA TRP A 266 20.43 -6.40 -6.94
C TRP A 266 20.59 -5.90 -5.50
N VAL A 267 21.40 -4.85 -5.26
CA VAL A 267 21.58 -4.26 -3.93
C VAL A 267 20.26 -3.68 -3.44
N LYS A 268 19.49 -3.03 -4.31
CA LYS A 268 18.16 -2.53 -3.95
C LYS A 268 17.20 -3.67 -3.64
N PHE A 269 17.22 -4.76 -4.41
CA PHE A 269 16.38 -5.93 -4.11
C PHE A 269 16.74 -6.58 -2.77
N ALA A 270 18.04 -6.72 -2.49
CA ALA A 270 18.55 -7.22 -1.23
C ALA A 270 18.17 -6.30 -0.04
N GLN A 271 18.07 -4.99 -0.27
CA GLN A 271 17.59 -4.02 0.72
C GLN A 271 16.08 -4.15 0.96
N ILE A 272 15.28 -4.06 -0.10
CA ILE A 272 13.83 -3.87 -0.01
C ILE A 272 13.09 -5.16 0.34
N LEU A 273 13.56 -6.32 -0.14
CA LEU A 273 12.88 -7.60 0.09
C LEU A 273 12.78 -7.96 1.60
N PRO A 274 13.85 -7.94 2.41
CA PRO A 274 13.77 -8.23 3.84
C PRO A 274 12.89 -7.23 4.60
N ILE A 275 12.98 -5.94 4.25
CA ILE A 275 12.14 -4.89 4.84
C ILE A 275 10.67 -5.16 4.50
N GLY A 276 10.38 -5.58 3.26
CA GLY A 276 9.02 -5.90 2.82
C GLY A 276 8.42 -7.08 3.58
N VAL A 277 9.23 -8.11 3.86
CA VAL A 277 8.82 -9.24 4.71
C VAL A 277 8.54 -8.77 6.14
N ALA A 278 9.40 -7.92 6.70
CA ALA A 278 9.22 -7.37 8.05
C ALA A 278 7.93 -6.53 8.16
N LEU A 279 7.66 -5.66 7.18
CA LEU A 279 6.44 -4.86 7.10
C LEU A 279 5.20 -5.74 6.90
N GLY A 280 5.26 -6.79 6.09
CA GLY A 280 4.16 -7.74 5.93
C GLY A 280 3.83 -8.51 7.20
N TYR A 281 4.87 -8.89 7.98
CA TYR A 281 4.69 -9.49 9.31
C TYR A 281 4.10 -8.48 10.30
N LEU A 282 4.58 -7.23 10.30
CA LEU A 282 4.08 -6.15 11.15
C LEU A 282 2.59 -5.90 10.86
N PHE A 283 2.20 -5.85 9.58
CA PHE A 283 0.82 -5.69 9.14
C PHE A 283 -0.08 -6.78 9.72
N ARG A 284 0.34 -8.05 9.56
CA ARG A 284 -0.43 -9.20 10.07
C ARG A 284 -0.73 -9.07 11.56
N ARG A 285 0.18 -8.46 12.33
CA ARG A 285 0.09 -8.35 13.79
C ARG A 285 -0.65 -7.10 14.26
N PHE A 286 -0.47 -5.97 13.59
CA PHE A 286 -0.93 -4.66 14.08
C PHE A 286 -1.72 -3.82 13.06
N GLY A 287 -1.85 -4.27 11.80
CA GLY A 287 -2.57 -3.56 10.76
C GLY A 287 -1.75 -2.47 10.06
N LEU A 288 -2.46 -1.68 9.26
CA LEU A 288 -1.93 -0.71 8.30
C LEU A 288 -1.12 0.42 8.95
N GLU A 289 -1.64 1.01 10.03
CA GLU A 289 -1.07 2.24 10.60
C GLU A 289 0.31 1.99 11.21
N ALA A 290 0.55 0.80 11.78
CA ALA A 290 1.87 0.42 12.25
C ALA A 290 2.88 0.30 11.09
N CYS A 291 2.43 -0.20 9.93
CA CYS A 291 3.24 -0.28 8.73
C CYS A 291 3.56 1.09 8.13
N ILE A 292 2.57 1.98 8.03
CA ILE A 292 2.77 3.36 7.58
C ILE A 292 3.79 4.07 8.48
N LEU A 293 3.67 3.92 9.80
CA LEU A 293 4.63 4.49 10.74
C LEU A 293 6.04 3.93 10.54
N ALA A 294 6.19 2.61 10.45
CA ALA A 294 7.49 1.95 10.28
C ALA A 294 8.15 2.34 8.94
N HIS A 295 7.40 2.28 7.86
CA HIS A 295 7.88 2.60 6.52
C HIS A 295 8.18 4.10 6.38
N GLY A 296 7.29 4.97 6.84
CA GLY A 296 7.53 6.42 6.85
C GLY A 296 8.78 6.78 7.65
N ALA A 297 8.96 6.24 8.86
CA ALA A 297 10.15 6.47 9.66
C ALA A 297 11.44 5.96 8.99
N PHE A 298 11.39 4.78 8.36
CA PHE A 298 12.49 4.25 7.56
C PHE A 298 12.84 5.18 6.40
N ASN A 299 11.85 5.63 5.62
CA ASN A 299 12.05 6.50 4.48
C ASN A 299 12.66 7.85 4.90
N VAL A 300 12.13 8.48 5.95
CA VAL A 300 12.67 9.73 6.48
C VAL A 300 14.13 9.56 6.89
N ALA A 301 14.46 8.51 7.66
CA ALA A 301 15.84 8.26 8.06
C ALA A 301 16.76 8.02 6.85
N MET A 302 16.30 7.29 5.84
CA MET A 302 17.08 7.03 4.62
C MET A 302 17.31 8.28 3.78
N VAL A 303 16.36 9.23 3.74
CA VAL A 303 16.58 10.53 3.07
C VAL A 303 17.77 11.28 3.68
N PHE A 304 17.96 11.23 5.00
CA PHE A 304 19.13 11.86 5.64
C PHE A 304 20.43 11.09 5.47
N LEU A 305 20.37 9.76 5.35
CA LEU A 305 21.58 8.92 5.33
C LEU A 305 22.08 8.62 3.91
N ALA A 306 21.16 8.42 2.95
CA ALA A 306 21.48 7.94 1.61
C ALA A 306 22.49 8.82 0.85
N PRO A 307 22.46 10.17 0.92
CA PRO A 307 23.44 11.01 0.22
C PRO A 307 24.89 10.78 0.65
N TYR A 308 25.12 10.20 1.84
CA TYR A 308 26.46 9.91 2.35
C TYR A 308 26.92 8.47 2.07
N MET A 309 26.05 7.64 1.52
CA MET A 309 26.27 6.19 1.34
C MET A 309 26.20 5.73 -0.11
N ILE A 310 25.59 6.54 -0.98
CA ILE A 310 25.40 6.26 -2.39
C ILE A 310 26.33 7.20 -3.16
N ASP A 311 27.18 6.63 -4.01
CA ASP A 311 28.01 7.43 -4.90
C ASP A 311 27.10 8.06 -5.97
N ALA A 312 27.18 9.38 -6.11
CA ALA A 312 26.39 10.14 -7.08
C ALA A 312 26.88 9.90 -8.51
#